data_AF-A0A2N3IDH2-F1
#
_entry.id   AF-A0A2N3IDH2-F1
#
_cell.length_a   1.000
_cell.length_b   1.000
_cell.length_c   1.000
_cell.angle_alpha   90.00
_cell.angle_beta   90.00
_cell.angle_gamma   90.00
#
_symmetry.space_group_name_H-M   'P 1'
#
loop_
_entity.id
_entity.type
_entity.pdbx_description
1 polymer ?
#
loop_
_entity_poly.entity_id
_entity_poly.type
_entity_poly.pdbx_seq_one_letter_code
_entity_poly.pdbx_strand_id
1 'polypeptide(L)'
;MDSKNMVLYGLAAIAGFFILRALYRGIRGRQMLQERLLKEYRQALNGIDRPIALAAGRAYFSFLRGNNELAQIDEQMIANDMKAMPQEKSQSLQEDSNDIISKLERLAKLKEQGVLNDAEFYEQKAKILSL
;
A
#
# COMPACT_ATOMS: atom_id res chain seq x y z
N MET A 1 -65.08 -4.86 -7.03
CA MET A 1 -63.66 -4.47 -6.90
C MET A 1 -63.51 -3.06 -7.42
N ASP A 2 -63.18 -2.11 -6.55
CA ASP A 2 -63.02 -0.69 -6.92
C ASP A 2 -61.83 -0.50 -7.86
N SER A 3 -62.06 0.18 -8.99
CA SER A 3 -61.05 0.51 -9.99
C SER A 3 -59.90 1.34 -9.40
N LYS A 4 -60.18 2.13 -8.36
CA LYS A 4 -59.17 2.91 -7.62
C LYS A 4 -58.14 2.02 -6.90
N ASN A 5 -58.58 0.89 -6.35
CA ASN A 5 -57.70 -0.03 -5.65
C ASN A 5 -56.81 -0.79 -6.64
N MET A 6 -57.32 -1.11 -7.83
CA MET A 6 -56.56 -1.79 -8.88
C MET A 6 -55.40 -0.94 -9.41
N VAL A 7 -55.59 0.37 -9.58
CA VAL A 7 -54.53 1.31 -9.99
C VAL A 7 -53.49 1.49 -8.87
N LEU A 8 -53.93 1.53 -7.61
CA LEU A 8 -53.06 1.70 -6.45
C LEU A 8 -52.11 0.49 -6.26
N TYR A 9 -52.60 -0.74 -6.42
CA TYR A 9 -51.76 -1.94 -6.37
C TYR A 9 -50.77 -2.01 -7.54
N GLY A 10 -51.17 -1.55 -8.74
CA GLY A 10 -50.27 -1.47 -9.90
C GLY A 10 -49.09 -0.51 -9.66
N LEU A 11 -49.36 0.67 -9.10
CA LEU A 11 -48.31 1.64 -8.75
C LEU A 11 -47.38 1.12 -7.64
N ALA A 12 -47.94 0.47 -6.62
CA ALA A 12 -47.16 -0.12 -5.54
C ALA A 12 -46.22 -1.24 -6.02
N ALA A 13 -46.67 -2.08 -6.97
CA ALA A 13 -45.85 -3.14 -7.56
C ALA A 13 -44.66 -2.58 -8.36
N ILE A 14 -44.88 -1.51 -9.13
CA ILE A 14 -43.82 -0.84 -9.90
C ILE A 14 -42.79 -0.21 -8.95
N ALA A 15 -43.24 0.53 -7.94
CA ALA A 15 -42.35 1.12 -6.93
C ALA A 15 -41.54 0.05 -6.19
N GLY A 16 -42.20 -1.05 -5.79
CA GLY A 16 -41.54 -2.20 -5.17
C GLY A 16 -40.47 -2.83 -6.06
N PHE A 17 -40.75 -2.98 -7.37
CA PHE A 17 -39.79 -3.49 -8.34
C PHE A 17 -38.54 -2.60 -8.46
N PHE A 18 -38.71 -1.27 -8.50
CA PHE A 18 -37.57 -0.34 -8.57
C PHE A 18 -36.72 -0.34 -7.30
N ILE A 19 -37.35 -0.39 -6.12
CA ILE A 19 -36.66 -0.47 -4.83
C ILE A 19 -35.87 -1.79 -4.73
N LEU A 20 -36.50 -2.91 -5.07
CA LEU A 20 -35.87 -4.22 -5.07
C LEU A 20 -34.71 -4.27 -6.06
N ARG A 21 -34.89 -3.72 -7.27
CA ARG A 21 -33.83 -3.63 -8.30
C ARG A 21 -32.66 -2.76 -7.84
N ALA A 22 -32.91 -1.65 -7.15
CA ALA A 22 -31.87 -0.78 -6.61
C ALA A 22 -31.05 -1.48 -5.52
N LEU A 23 -31.72 -2.19 -4.61
CA LEU A 23 -31.08 -3.01 -3.56
C LEU A 23 -30.18 -4.11 -4.15
N TYR A 24 -30.69 -4.85 -5.15
CA TYR A 24 -29.91 -5.91 -5.82
C TYR A 24 -28.67 -5.37 -6.56
N ARG A 25 -28.74 -4.15 -7.11
CA ARG A 25 -27.63 -3.52 -7.84
C ARG A 25 -26.49 -3.13 -6.91
N GLY A 26 -26.78 -2.64 -5.71
CA GLY A 26 -25.78 -2.27 -4.71
C GLY A 26 -24.98 -3.46 -4.19
N ILE A 27 -25.64 -4.60 -3.94
CA ILE A 27 -25.00 -5.81 -3.40
C ILE A 27 -24.00 -6.40 -4.40
N ARG A 28 -24.38 -6.51 -5.68
CA ARG A 28 -23.51 -7.07 -6.73
C ARG A 28 -22.31 -6.18 -7.03
N GLY A 29 -22.44 -4.86 -6.93
CA GLY A 29 -21.33 -3.92 -7.10
C GLY A 29 -20.26 -4.06 -6.03
N ARG A 30 -20.66 -4.28 -4.78
CA ARG A 30 -19.73 -4.47 -3.65
C ARG A 30 -18.86 -5.72 -3.82
N GLN A 31 -19.45 -6.81 -4.31
CA GLN A 31 -18.72 -8.06 -4.59
C GLN A 31 -17.66 -7.87 -5.68
N MET A 32 -18.01 -7.21 -6.78
CA MET A 32 -17.06 -6.95 -7.87
C MET A 32 -15.87 -6.07 -7.42
N LEU A 33 -16.12 -5.10 -6.55
CA LEU A 33 -15.05 -4.24 -6.02
C LEU A 33 -14.14 -5.02 -5.05
N GLN A 34 -14.71 -5.89 -4.22
CA GLN A 34 -13.95 -6.78 -3.35
C GLN A 34 -13.00 -7.67 -4.15
N GLU A 35 -13.50 -8.30 -5.22
CA GLU A 35 -12.71 -9.19 -6.06
C GLU A 35 -11.57 -8.45 -6.76
N ARG A 36 -11.81 -7.20 -7.20
CA ARG A 36 -10.76 -6.35 -7.79
C ARG A 36 -9.67 -6.02 -6.78
N LEU A 37 -10.04 -5.56 -5.59
CA LEU A 37 -9.08 -5.22 -4.53
C LEU A 37 -8.26 -6.45 -4.11
N LEU A 38 -8.91 -7.62 -3.99
CA LEU A 38 -8.21 -8.87 -3.71
C LEU A 38 -7.24 -9.24 -4.83
N LYS A 39 -7.64 -9.07 -6.09
CA LYS A 39 -6.79 -9.37 -7.24
C LYS A 39 -5.57 -8.44 -7.28
N GLU A 40 -5.76 -7.15 -7.06
CA GLU A 40 -4.68 -6.16 -6.97
C GLU A 40 -3.73 -6.48 -5.83
N TYR A 41 -4.27 -6.81 -4.65
CA TYR A 41 -3.45 -7.21 -3.51
C TYR A 41 -2.60 -8.45 -3.80
N ARG A 42 -3.20 -9.51 -4.37
CA ARG A 42 -2.46 -10.72 -4.77
C ARG A 42 -1.41 -10.44 -5.82
N GLN A 43 -1.73 -9.61 -6.81
CA GLN A 43 -0.78 -9.22 -7.84
C GLN A 43 0.40 -8.46 -7.24
N ALA A 44 0.14 -7.56 -6.29
CA ALA A 44 1.17 -6.82 -5.59
C ALA A 44 2.04 -7.72 -4.70
N LEU A 45 1.46 -8.72 -4.03
CA LEU A 45 2.21 -9.73 -3.25
C LEU A 45 3.12 -10.61 -4.12
N ASN A 46 2.73 -10.88 -5.36
CA ASN A 46 3.58 -11.59 -6.32
C ASN A 46 4.67 -10.68 -6.92
N GLY A 47 4.52 -9.37 -6.75
CA GLY A 47 5.50 -8.38 -7.14
C GLY A 47 6.58 -8.21 -6.09
N ILE A 48 7.46 -7.27 -6.40
CA ILE A 48 8.62 -6.95 -5.58
C ILE A 48 8.37 -5.70 -4.72
N ASP A 49 7.50 -4.81 -5.20
CA ASP A 49 7.24 -3.51 -4.61
C ASP A 49 6.39 -3.66 -3.33
N ARG A 50 7.09 -3.73 -2.20
CA ARG A 50 6.49 -3.78 -0.86
C ARG A 50 5.55 -2.59 -0.57
N PRO A 51 5.92 -1.33 -0.87
CA PRO A 51 4.99 -0.20 -0.75
C PRO A 51 3.65 -0.41 -1.46
N ILE A 52 3.68 -0.92 -2.70
CA ILE A 52 2.46 -1.21 -3.47
C ILE A 52 1.65 -2.33 -2.80
N ALA A 53 2.29 -3.41 -2.35
CA ALA A 53 1.61 -4.50 -1.66
C ALA A 53 0.97 -4.07 -0.34
N LEU A 54 1.64 -3.22 0.43
CA LEU A 54 1.10 -2.64 1.66
C LEU A 54 -0.14 -1.77 1.35
N ALA A 55 -0.05 -0.87 0.37
CA ALA A 55 -1.17 -0.01 -0.02
C ALA A 55 -2.39 -0.82 -0.49
N ALA A 56 -2.16 -1.85 -1.32
CA ALA A 56 -3.22 -2.72 -1.82
C ALA A 56 -3.85 -3.56 -0.70
N GLY A 57 -3.06 -4.07 0.25
CA GLY A 57 -3.55 -4.79 1.42
C GLY A 57 -4.43 -3.91 2.30
N ARG A 58 -3.97 -2.69 2.62
CA ARG A 58 -4.76 -1.73 3.40
C ARG A 58 -6.08 -1.38 2.73
N ALA A 59 -6.08 -1.18 1.42
CA ALA A 59 -7.29 -0.91 0.65
C ALA A 59 -8.28 -2.10 0.68
N TYR A 60 -7.78 -3.33 0.56
CA TYR A 60 -8.60 -4.53 0.65
C TYR A 60 -9.23 -4.73 2.03
N PHE A 61 -8.44 -4.69 3.10
CA PHE A 61 -8.93 -4.95 4.45
C PHE A 61 -9.83 -3.83 5.00
N SER A 62 -9.52 -2.57 4.72
CA SER A 62 -10.42 -1.45 5.06
C SER A 62 -11.77 -1.54 4.34
N PHE A 63 -11.78 -2.03 3.09
CA PHE A 63 -12.99 -2.28 2.34
C PHE A 63 -13.84 -3.42 2.93
N LEU A 64 -13.21 -4.50 3.40
CA LEU A 64 -13.91 -5.62 4.05
C LEU A 64 -14.68 -5.17 5.30
N ARG A 65 -14.09 -4.28 6.11
CA ARG A 65 -14.77 -3.69 7.28
C ARG A 65 -15.89 -2.74 6.90
N GLY A 66 -15.74 -2.02 5.79
CA GLY A 66 -16.77 -1.11 5.27
C GLY A 66 -16.91 0.20 6.05
N ASN A 67 -16.03 0.45 7.03
CA ASN A 67 -15.96 1.71 7.78
C ASN A 67 -14.69 2.53 7.45
N ASN A 68 -13.94 2.13 6.42
CA ASN A 68 -12.62 2.68 6.05
C ASN A 68 -11.57 2.63 7.18
N GLU A 69 -11.81 1.88 8.26
CA GLU A 69 -10.83 1.67 9.30
C GLU A 69 -10.05 0.40 9.03
N LEU A 70 -8.79 0.41 9.43
CA LEU A 70 -7.92 -0.75 9.40
C LEU A 70 -7.60 -1.14 10.84
N ALA A 71 -7.96 -2.36 11.24
CA ALA A 71 -7.57 -2.80 12.58
C ALA A 71 -6.12 -3.23 12.61
N GLN A 72 -5.56 -3.18 13.81
CA GLN A 72 -4.23 -3.70 14.09
C GLN A 72 -4.06 -5.16 13.67
N ILE A 73 -5.13 -5.97 13.76
CA ILE A 73 -5.13 -7.36 13.29
C ILE A 73 -4.94 -7.42 11.77
N ASP A 74 -5.60 -6.54 11.02
CA ASP A 74 -5.49 -6.48 9.56
C ASP A 74 -4.07 -6.09 9.14
N GLU A 75 -3.47 -5.10 9.82
CA GLU A 75 -2.06 -4.72 9.63
C GLU A 75 -1.10 -5.89 9.89
N GLN A 76 -1.36 -6.71 10.91
CA GLN A 76 -0.55 -7.89 11.20
C GLN A 76 -0.68 -8.96 10.11
N MET A 77 -1.89 -9.15 9.55
CA MET A 77 -2.10 -10.08 8.45
C MET A 77 -1.35 -9.63 7.19
N ILE A 78 -1.47 -8.35 6.83
CA ILE A 78 -0.72 -7.76 5.69
C ILE A 78 0.79 -7.92 5.90
N ALA A 79 1.28 -7.60 7.10
CA ALA A 79 2.70 -7.74 7.43
C ALA A 79 3.19 -9.19 7.34
N ASN A 80 2.35 -10.17 7.70
CA ASN A 80 2.69 -11.58 7.57
C ASN A 80 2.72 -12.03 6.11
N ASP A 81 1.75 -11.62 5.29
CA ASP A 81 1.74 -11.90 3.85
C ASP A 81 2.96 -11.27 3.14
N MET A 82 3.33 -10.05 3.53
CA MET A 82 4.50 -9.34 2.99
C MET A 82 5.85 -10.01 3.30
N LYS A 83 5.93 -10.84 4.35
CA LYS A 83 7.15 -11.63 4.63
C LYS A 83 7.39 -12.69 3.57
N ALA A 84 6.32 -13.19 2.95
CA ALA A 84 6.39 -14.20 1.89
C ALA A 84 6.64 -13.60 0.49
N MET A 85 6.64 -12.27 0.35
CA MET A 85 6.92 -11.61 -0.92
C MET A 85 8.36 -11.86 -1.39
N PRO A 86 8.59 -11.96 -2.70
CA PRO A 86 9.91 -11.88 -3.30
C PRO A 86 10.59 -10.58 -2.85
N GLN A 87 11.66 -10.69 -2.07
CA GLN A 87 12.47 -9.52 -1.75
C GLN A 87 13.36 -9.24 -2.96
N GLU A 88 13.16 -8.13 -3.67
CA GLU A 88 14.34 -7.52 -4.28
C GLU A 88 15.24 -7.06 -3.15
N LYS A 89 16.53 -7.13 -3.40
CA LYS A 89 17.53 -6.32 -2.71
C LYS A 89 17.25 -4.84 -2.97
N SER A 90 16.16 -4.31 -2.44
CA SER A 90 15.90 -2.87 -2.38
C SER A 90 16.76 -2.29 -1.26
N GLN A 91 18.08 -2.33 -1.46
CA GLN A 91 19.07 -1.66 -0.62
C GLN A 91 19.61 -0.39 -1.28
N SER A 92 19.27 -0.05 -2.51
CA SER A 92 19.99 0.99 -3.28
C SER A 92 19.70 2.46 -2.94
N LEU A 93 19.10 2.79 -1.78
CA LEU A 93 18.89 4.19 -1.36
C LEU A 93 19.30 4.42 0.10
N GLN A 94 19.01 3.47 0.99
CA GLN A 94 19.51 3.51 2.37
C GLN A 94 20.93 2.95 2.52
N GLU A 95 21.35 2.01 1.66
CA GLU A 95 22.72 1.48 1.69
C GLU A 95 23.72 2.52 1.19
N ASP A 96 23.40 3.28 0.12
CA ASP A 96 24.27 4.39 -0.34
C ASP A 96 24.43 5.49 0.71
N SER A 97 23.34 5.89 1.39
CA SER A 97 23.42 6.90 2.45
C SER A 97 24.23 6.40 3.66
N ASN A 98 24.02 5.16 4.08
CA ASN A 98 24.79 4.54 5.17
C ASN A 98 26.25 4.32 4.77
N ASP A 99 26.53 4.01 3.51
CA ASP A 99 27.88 3.85 2.98
C ASP A 99 28.61 5.19 2.90
N ILE A 100 27.93 6.27 2.50
CA ILE A 100 28.50 7.62 2.51
C ILE A 100 28.87 8.02 3.94
N ILE A 101 27.96 7.83 4.90
CA ILE A 101 28.22 8.14 6.32
C ILE A 101 29.39 7.29 6.85
N SER A 102 29.41 6.00 6.55
CA SER A 102 30.48 5.07 6.96
C SER A 102 31.85 5.44 6.35
N LYS A 103 31.87 5.85 5.08
CA LYS A 103 33.08 6.34 4.40
C LYS A 103 33.59 7.63 5.02
N LEU A 104 32.70 8.57 5.35
CA LEU A 104 33.06 9.83 6.03
C LEU A 104 33.61 9.59 7.44
N GLU A 105 33.05 8.63 8.19
CA GLU A 105 33.54 8.28 9.53
C GLU A 105 34.97 7.68 9.49
N ARG A 106 35.24 6.79 8.52
CA ARG A 106 36.60 6.25 8.30
C ARG A 106 37.59 7.35 7.92
N LEU A 107 37.17 8.28 7.07
CA LEU A 107 37.98 9.42 6.65
C LEU A 107 38.37 10.30 7.86
N ALA A 108 37.42 10.56 8.76
CA ALA A 108 37.67 11.32 9.98
C ALA A 108 38.67 10.61 10.90
N LYS A 109 38.51 9.29 11.10
CA LYS A 109 39.45 8.48 11.90
C LYS A 109 40.86 8.49 11.33
N LEU A 110 41.02 8.39 10.00
CA LEU A 110 42.33 8.45 9.34
C LEU A 110 43.01 9.82 9.53
N LYS A 111 42.24 10.90 9.53
CA LYS A 111 42.74 12.24 9.85
C LYS A 111 43.17 12.35 11.33
N GLU A 112 42.35 11.87 12.27
CA GLU A 112 42.67 11.86 13.70
C GLU A 112 43.92 11.04 14.03
N GLN A 113 44.15 9.96 13.30
CA GLN A 113 45.35 9.13 13.40
C GLN A 113 46.60 9.78 12.75
N GLY A 114 46.46 10.94 12.12
CA GLY A 114 47.55 11.62 11.41
C GLY A 114 48.01 10.93 10.13
N VAL A 115 47.20 10.00 9.60
CA VAL A 115 47.50 9.27 8.35
C VAL A 115 47.22 10.15 7.12
N LEU A 116 46.22 11.03 7.22
CA LEU A 116 45.87 12.02 6.20
C LEU A 116 46.16 13.43 6.72
N ASN A 117 46.74 14.27 5.85
CA ASN A 117 46.84 15.70 6.14
C ASN A 117 45.51 16.43 5.83
N ASP A 118 45.41 17.69 6.26
CA ASP A 118 44.18 18.47 6.07
C ASP A 118 43.76 18.59 4.60
N ALA A 119 44.72 18.80 3.68
CA ALA A 119 44.43 18.97 2.27
C ALA A 119 43.85 17.69 1.63
N GLU A 120 44.46 16.55 1.90
CA GLU A 120 44.03 15.23 1.41
C GLU A 120 42.65 14.84 1.96
N PHE A 121 42.37 15.19 3.23
CA PHE A 121 41.08 14.99 3.84
C PHE A 121 39.97 15.78 3.12
N TYR A 122 40.19 17.06 2.81
CA TYR A 122 39.19 17.86 2.10
C TYR A 122 38.94 17.37 0.68
N GLU A 123 39.97 16.95 -0.04
CA GLU A 123 39.84 16.38 -1.39
C GLU A 123 38.97 15.11 -1.39
N GLN A 124 39.24 14.17 -0.47
CA GLN A 124 38.48 12.93 -0.40
C GLN A 124 37.05 13.14 0.09
N LYS A 125 36.84 14.07 1.04
CA LYS A 125 35.50 14.45 1.49
C LYS A 125 34.66 15.02 0.34
N ALA A 126 35.24 15.91 -0.47
CA ALA A 126 34.57 16.48 -1.63
C ALA A 126 34.19 15.39 -2.65
N LYS A 127 35.10 14.45 -2.91
CA LYS A 127 34.87 13.31 -3.82
C LYS A 127 33.74 12.37 -3.36
N ILE A 128 33.61 12.15 -2.04
CA ILE A 128 32.55 11.32 -1.46
C ILE A 128 31.19 12.03 -1.53
N LEU A 129 31.16 13.36 -1.37
CA LEU A 129 29.92 14.14 -1.38
C LEU A 129 29.43 14.51 -2.79
N SER A 130 30.29 14.41 -3.80
CA SER A 130 29.96 14.67 -5.22
C SER A 130 29.49 13.43 -5.99
N LEU A 131 29.47 12.27 -5.33
CA LEU A 131 28.86 11.03 -5.84
C LEU A 131 27.34 11.13 -5.77
#